data_AF-A0A835IKS5-F1
#
_entry.id   AF-A0A835IKS5-F1
#
_cell.length_a   1.000
_cell.length_b   1.000
_cell.length_c   1.000
_cell.angle_alpha   90.00
_cell.angle_beta   90.00
_cell.angle_gamma   90.00
#
_symmetry.space_group_name_H-M   'P 1'
#
loop_
_entity.id
_entity.type
_entity.pdbx_description
1 polymer ?
#
loop_
_entity_poly.entity_id
_entity_poly.type
_entity_poly.pdbx_seq_one_letter_code
_entity_poly.pdbx_strand_id
1 'polypeptide(L)'
;MPWSPEAESQRNNVTIVPIWAKLSKVPKEQWTKKGLSFLASLIGGPLCMDGATSMQRRLDFAKVCVTIPLDFEFPSSIKLKIRGKVVFVDVEYPWKPPSCSRCSRFGHLTARCPTAPTQVWVPRTNLIREQNPSGAAPVPGRTSQNVATQAR
;
A
#
# COMPACT_ATOMS: atom_id res chain seq x y z
N MET A 1 -14.39 -24.63 12.77
CA MET A 1 -14.63 -24.47 11.33
C MET A 1 -13.41 -24.99 10.58
N PRO A 2 -13.53 -25.95 9.65
CA PRO A 2 -12.40 -26.40 8.84
C PRO A 2 -12.01 -25.31 7.83
N TRP A 3 -10.73 -25.24 7.48
CA TRP A 3 -10.22 -24.34 6.44
C TRP A 3 -10.76 -24.74 5.06
N SER A 4 -11.16 -23.75 4.24
CA SER A 4 -11.54 -23.96 2.83
C SER A 4 -10.81 -22.99 1.88
N PRO A 5 -10.41 -23.43 0.68
CA PRO A 5 -9.72 -22.59 -0.31
C PRO A 5 -10.55 -21.39 -0.77
N GLU A 6 -11.88 -21.52 -0.80
CA GLU A 6 -12.80 -20.44 -1.15
C GLU A 6 -12.79 -19.31 -0.11
N ALA A 7 -12.67 -19.64 1.18
CA ALA A 7 -12.52 -18.66 2.25
C ALA A 7 -11.17 -17.92 2.16
N GLU A 8 -10.12 -18.57 1.62
CA GLU A 8 -8.82 -17.96 1.36
C GLU A 8 -8.87 -17.03 0.13
N SER A 9 -9.60 -17.43 -0.92
CA SER A 9 -9.80 -16.63 -2.14
C SER A 9 -10.63 -15.37 -1.88
N GLN A 10 -11.70 -15.45 -1.08
CA GLN A 10 -12.51 -14.30 -0.67
C GLN A 10 -11.73 -13.32 0.21
N ARG A 11 -10.79 -13.81 1.02
CA ARG A 11 -9.89 -12.97 1.83
C ARG A 11 -9.04 -12.03 0.97
N ASN A 12 -8.84 -12.36 -0.30
CA ASN A 12 -8.01 -11.59 -1.21
C ASN A 12 -8.73 -10.41 -1.86
N ASN A 13 -10.01 -10.10 -1.61
CA ASN A 13 -10.69 -8.98 -2.26
C ASN A 13 -10.94 -7.77 -1.34
N VAL A 14 -10.21 -7.67 -0.22
CA VAL A 14 -10.41 -6.59 0.76
C VAL A 14 -9.69 -5.33 0.29
N THR A 15 -10.46 -4.31 -0.11
CA THR A 15 -9.96 -2.99 -0.53
C THR A 15 -10.20 -1.88 0.49
N ILE A 16 -11.10 -2.13 1.46
CA ILE A 16 -11.41 -1.22 2.56
C ILE A 16 -11.31 -2.01 3.86
N VAL A 17 -10.68 -1.42 4.87
CA VAL A 17 -10.42 -2.07 6.16
C VAL A 17 -10.78 -1.14 7.33
N PRO A 18 -11.35 -1.68 8.42
CA PRO A 18 -11.52 -0.92 9.65
C PRO A 18 -10.18 -0.81 10.40
N ILE A 19 -9.83 0.39 10.83
CA ILE A 19 -8.62 0.67 11.62
C ILE A 19 -8.97 1.54 12.82
N TRP A 20 -8.35 1.23 13.95
CA TRP A 20 -8.39 2.08 15.13
C TRP A 20 -7.39 3.23 15.01
N ALA A 21 -7.89 4.45 15.18
CA ALA A 21 -7.09 5.65 15.35
C ALA A 21 -7.24 6.18 16.79
N LYS A 22 -6.12 6.59 17.37
CA LYS A 22 -6.05 7.28 18.66
C LYS A 22 -5.82 8.77 18.40
N LEU A 23 -6.78 9.58 18.82
CA LEU A 23 -6.77 11.03 18.67
C LEU A 23 -6.34 11.66 20.00
N SER A 24 -5.24 12.38 19.99
CA SER A 24 -4.72 13.08 21.18
C SER A 24 -4.80 14.59 20.98
N LYS A 25 -4.78 15.36 22.09
CA LYS A 25 -4.94 16.83 22.08
C LYS A 25 -6.27 17.28 21.45
N VAL A 26 -7.32 16.46 21.61
CA VAL A 26 -8.66 16.79 21.12
C VAL A 26 -9.23 17.97 21.91
N PRO A 27 -9.65 19.07 21.25
CA PRO A 27 -10.26 20.21 21.92
C PRO A 27 -11.50 19.79 22.72
N LYS A 28 -11.69 20.39 23.90
CA LYS A 28 -12.79 20.03 24.81
C LYS A 28 -14.17 20.13 24.14
N GLU A 29 -14.36 21.08 23.24
CA GLU A 29 -15.60 21.29 22.50
C GLU A 29 -15.90 20.15 21.50
N GLN A 30 -14.87 19.40 21.08
CA GLN A 30 -15.01 18.27 20.17
C GLN A 30 -15.24 16.94 20.90
N TRP A 31 -15.17 16.90 22.23
CA TRP A 31 -15.51 15.75 23.06
C TRP A 31 -17.03 15.53 23.15
N THR A 32 -17.65 15.36 21.99
CA THR A 32 -19.05 14.94 21.82
C THR A 32 -19.08 13.84 20.77
N LYS A 33 -20.13 13.00 20.77
CA LYS A 33 -20.28 11.97 19.74
C LYS A 33 -20.24 12.56 18.32
N LYS A 34 -20.82 13.76 18.13
CA LYS A 34 -20.80 14.47 16.84
C LYS A 34 -19.40 15.01 16.51
N GLY A 35 -18.73 15.65 17.46
CA GLY A 35 -17.37 16.19 17.26
C GLY A 35 -16.34 15.10 16.96
N LEU A 36 -16.35 14.01 17.72
CA LEU A 36 -15.46 12.88 17.48
C LEU A 36 -15.78 12.14 16.17
N SER A 37 -17.05 12.04 15.79
CA SER A 37 -17.44 11.51 14.47
C SER A 37 -16.95 12.41 13.34
N PHE A 38 -17.03 13.73 13.51
CA PHE A 38 -16.45 14.69 12.56
C PHE A 38 -14.93 14.53 12.45
N LEU A 39 -14.19 14.42 13.56
CA LEU A 39 -12.75 14.16 13.51
C LEU A 39 -12.42 12.83 12.83
N ALA A 40 -13.18 11.77 13.14
CA ALA A 40 -13.04 10.49 12.46
C ALA A 40 -13.27 10.61 10.95
N SER A 41 -14.22 11.45 10.51
CA SER A 41 -14.52 11.67 9.10
C SER A 41 -13.39 12.36 8.32
N LEU A 42 -12.55 13.12 9.02
CA LEU A 42 -11.34 13.74 8.44
C LEU A 42 -10.21 12.72 8.22
N ILE A 43 -10.33 11.53 8.82
CA ILE A 43 -9.42 10.41 8.61
C ILE A 43 -10.03 9.46 7.58
N GLY A 44 -11.24 8.94 7.80
CA GLY A 44 -11.87 7.96 6.91
C GLY A 44 -13.37 7.85 7.17
N GLY A 45 -14.00 6.74 6.80
CA GLY A 45 -15.42 6.53 7.10
C GLY A 45 -15.63 6.22 8.59
N PRO A 46 -16.31 7.06 9.39
CA PRO A 46 -16.52 6.80 10.81
C PRO A 46 -17.34 5.51 11.02
N LEU A 47 -16.85 4.59 11.86
CA LEU A 47 -17.51 3.31 12.12
C LEU A 47 -17.99 3.20 13.56
N CYS A 48 -17.10 3.40 14.54
CA CYS A 48 -17.47 3.38 15.96
C CYS A 48 -16.43 4.06 16.86
N MET A 49 -16.71 4.12 18.16
CA MET A 49 -15.80 4.58 19.20
C MET A 49 -15.65 3.48 20.23
N ASP A 50 -14.53 3.45 20.94
CA ASP A 50 -14.42 2.53 22.08
C ASP A 50 -15.33 2.94 23.26
N GLY A 51 -15.52 2.04 24.21
CA GLY A 51 -16.42 2.29 25.34
C GLY A 51 -16.00 3.48 26.20
N ALA A 52 -14.70 3.63 26.47
CA ALA A 52 -14.18 4.73 27.30
C ALA A 52 -14.42 6.10 26.65
N THR A 53 -14.20 6.20 25.33
CA THR A 53 -14.42 7.39 24.52
C THR A 53 -15.91 7.72 24.41
N SER A 54 -16.74 6.72 24.10
CA SER A 54 -18.20 6.88 23.96
C SER A 54 -18.86 7.36 25.25
N MET A 55 -18.38 6.87 26.40
CA MET A 55 -18.85 7.28 27.73
C MET A 55 -18.11 8.49 28.30
N GLN A 56 -17.13 9.05 27.59
CA GLN A 56 -16.31 10.18 28.05
C GLN A 56 -15.64 9.95 29.41
N ARG A 57 -15.26 8.71 29.71
CA ARG A 57 -14.62 8.33 31.00
C ARG A 57 -13.14 8.67 31.06
N ARG A 58 -12.48 8.82 29.90
CA ARG A 58 -11.08 9.25 29.77
C ARG A 58 -11.02 10.30 28.66
N LEU A 59 -10.46 11.47 28.99
CA LEU A 59 -10.36 12.61 28.07
C LEU A 59 -8.94 12.88 27.59
N ASP A 60 -7.99 12.00 27.90
CA ASP A 60 -6.59 12.12 27.47
C ASP A 60 -6.43 11.87 25.97
N PHE A 61 -7.18 10.90 25.45
CA PHE A 61 -7.25 10.56 24.03
C PHE A 61 -8.59 9.91 23.69
N ALA A 62 -9.09 10.16 22.49
CA ALA A 62 -10.26 9.48 21.93
C ALA A 62 -9.82 8.34 21.02
N LYS A 63 -10.46 7.18 21.13
CA LYS A 63 -10.21 6.04 20.26
C LYS A 63 -11.39 5.82 19.34
N VAL A 64 -11.17 5.99 18.04
CA VAL A 64 -12.18 5.91 16.98
C VAL A 64 -11.81 4.82 15.98
N CYS A 65 -12.81 4.08 15.49
CA CYS A 65 -12.66 3.11 14.42
C CYS A 65 -13.16 3.75 13.12
N VAL A 66 -12.32 3.72 12.09
CA VAL A 66 -12.61 4.28 10.77
C VAL A 66 -12.36 3.25 9.68
N THR A 67 -13.17 3.26 8.63
CA THR A 67 -12.89 2.52 7.40
C THR A 67 -11.96 3.33 6.52
N ILE A 68 -10.89 2.69 6.02
CA ILE A 68 -9.93 3.34 5.13
C ILE A 68 -9.72 2.52 3.84
N PRO A 69 -9.54 3.17 2.68
CA PRO A 69 -9.15 2.51 1.44
C PRO A 69 -7.65 2.19 1.39
N LEU A 70 -7.21 1.50 0.34
CA LEU A 70 -5.82 1.05 0.12
C LEU A 70 -4.80 2.18 -0.08
N ASP A 71 -5.22 3.21 -0.79
CA ASP A 71 -4.45 4.41 -1.13
C ASP A 71 -4.52 5.46 -0.03
N PHE A 72 -5.04 5.10 1.14
CA PHE A 72 -5.17 6.01 2.26
C PHE A 72 -3.80 6.46 2.79
N GLU A 73 -3.57 7.77 2.74
CA GLU A 73 -2.49 8.40 3.46
C GLU A 73 -2.83 8.41 4.95
N PHE A 74 -1.93 7.96 5.81
CA PHE A 74 -2.14 7.91 7.26
C PHE A 74 -1.64 9.22 7.92
N PRO A 75 -2.46 10.29 8.03
CA PRO A 75 -2.01 11.55 8.61
C PRO A 75 -1.59 11.35 10.07
N SER A 76 -0.50 11.98 10.47
CA SER A 76 -0.09 12.03 11.88
C SER A 76 -0.78 13.16 12.65
N SER A 77 -1.43 14.10 11.96
CA SER A 77 -2.15 15.21 12.58
C SER A 77 -3.28 15.74 11.70
N ILE A 78 -4.36 16.20 12.35
CA ILE A 78 -5.52 16.86 11.72
C ILE A 78 -5.50 18.34 12.10
N LYS A 79 -5.52 19.21 11.09
CA LYS A 79 -5.64 20.65 11.27
C LYS A 79 -7.11 21.06 11.34
N LEU A 80 -7.49 21.77 12.39
CA LEU A 80 -8.84 22.29 12.61
C LEU A 80 -8.80 23.80 12.78
N LYS A 81 -9.87 24.47 12.37
CA LYS A 81 -10.12 25.89 12.67
C LYS A 81 -11.33 25.99 13.60
N ILE A 82 -11.10 26.37 14.85
CA ILE A 82 -12.15 26.52 15.87
C ILE A 82 -12.15 27.97 16.34
N ARG A 83 -13.27 28.67 16.13
CA ARG A 83 -13.45 30.08 16.53
C ARG A 83 -12.29 30.99 16.10
N GLY A 84 -11.83 30.82 14.86
CA GLY A 84 -10.71 31.60 14.29
C GLY A 84 -9.30 31.13 14.70
N LYS A 85 -9.18 30.22 15.68
CA LYS A 85 -7.89 29.64 16.08
C LYS A 85 -7.63 28.33 15.35
N VAL A 86 -6.39 28.13 14.93
CA VAL A 86 -5.94 26.86 14.35
C VAL A 86 -5.48 25.95 15.48
N VAL A 87 -5.98 24.73 15.51
CA VAL A 87 -5.57 23.68 16.45
C VAL A 87 -5.19 22.43 15.68
N PHE A 88 -4.30 21.62 16.25
CA PHE A 88 -3.83 20.37 15.68
C PHE A 88 -4.20 19.22 16.62
N VAL A 89 -4.84 18.20 16.07
CA VAL A 89 -5.15 16.95 16.78
C VAL A 89 -4.17 15.90 16.29
N ASP A 90 -3.47 15.24 17.21
CA ASP A 90 -2.50 14.22 16.85
C ASP A 90 -3.20 12.88 16.61
N VAL A 91 -2.74 12.14 15.61
CA VAL A 91 -3.33 10.86 15.21
C VAL A 91 -2.27 9.77 15.25
N GLU A 92 -2.54 8.74 16.05
CA GLU A 92 -1.72 7.54 16.16
C GLU A 92 -2.54 6.33 15.71
N TYR A 93 -1.90 5.40 14.99
CA TYR A 93 -2.52 4.16 14.55
C TYR A 93 -1.79 2.98 15.22
N PRO A 94 -2.39 2.31 16.22
CA PRO A 94 -1.74 1.20 16.92
C PRO A 94 -1.39 0.02 16.01
N TRP A 95 -2.13 -0.15 14.90
CA TRP A 95 -1.87 -1.17 13.91
C TRP A 95 -2.31 -0.71 12.52
N LYS A 96 -1.55 -1.11 11.50
CA LYS A 96 -1.86 -0.88 10.08
C LYS A 96 -1.80 -2.22 9.35
N PRO A 97 -2.83 -2.60 8.57
CA PRO A 97 -2.80 -3.82 7.78
C PRO A 97 -1.74 -3.73 6.68
N PRO A 98 -1.06 -4.85 6.36
CA PRO A 98 -0.21 -4.90 5.19
C PRO A 98 -1.05 -4.71 3.92
N SER A 99 -0.56 -3.88 3.01
CA SER A 99 -1.10 -3.74 1.65
C SER A 99 -0.15 -4.36 0.64
N CYS A 100 -0.72 -5.00 -0.38
CA CYS A 100 0.02 -5.58 -1.48
C CYS A 100 0.07 -4.61 -2.65
N SER A 101 1.27 -4.21 -3.05
CA SER A 101 1.50 -3.33 -4.21
C SER A 101 1.28 -4.00 -5.57
N ARG A 102 1.19 -5.34 -5.62
CA ARG A 102 0.96 -6.10 -6.87
C ARG A 102 -0.51 -6.21 -7.24
N CYS A 103 -1.37 -6.56 -6.28
CA CYS A 103 -2.78 -6.80 -6.53
C CYS A 103 -3.70 -5.74 -5.91
N SER A 104 -3.12 -4.73 -5.23
CA SER A 104 -3.85 -3.64 -4.57
C SER A 104 -4.94 -4.17 -3.65
N ARG A 105 -4.56 -4.97 -2.65
CA ARG A 105 -5.45 -5.57 -1.64
C ARG A 105 -4.77 -5.59 -0.27
N PHE A 106 -5.59 -5.54 0.78
CA PHE A 106 -5.13 -5.70 2.16
C PHE A 106 -4.95 -7.18 2.53
N GLY A 107 -4.15 -7.43 3.56
CA GLY A 107 -4.08 -8.73 4.25
C GLY A 107 -2.85 -9.57 3.94
N HIS A 108 -1.99 -9.15 3.01
CA HIS A 108 -0.72 -9.84 2.72
C HIS A 108 0.35 -8.88 2.20
N LEU A 109 1.61 -9.31 2.33
CA LEU A 109 2.77 -8.62 1.74
C LEU A 109 2.92 -8.98 0.27
N THR A 110 3.44 -8.07 -0.55
CA THR A 110 3.70 -8.31 -1.98
C THR A 110 4.54 -9.57 -2.25
N ALA A 111 5.49 -9.89 -1.36
CA ALA A 111 6.30 -11.10 -1.43
C ALA A 111 5.49 -12.42 -1.33
N ARG A 112 4.31 -12.37 -0.71
CA ARG A 112 3.40 -13.51 -0.52
C ARG A 112 2.08 -13.30 -1.27
N CYS A 113 2.12 -12.57 -2.38
CA CYS A 113 0.94 -12.30 -3.18
C CYS A 113 0.46 -13.58 -3.88
N PRO A 114 -0.80 -13.99 -3.72
CA PRO A 114 -1.37 -15.17 -4.40
C PRO A 114 -1.39 -15.04 -5.93
N THR A 115 -1.36 -13.81 -6.45
CA THR A 115 -1.28 -13.51 -7.88
C THR A 115 0.18 -13.45 -8.38
N ALA A 116 1.16 -13.85 -7.56
CA ALA A 116 2.55 -13.95 -8.01
C ALA A 116 2.67 -14.99 -9.14
N PRO A 117 3.44 -14.71 -10.21
CA PRO A 117 3.77 -15.73 -11.18
C PRO A 117 4.59 -16.83 -10.48
N THR A 118 4.04 -18.05 -10.45
CA THR A 118 4.77 -19.23 -10.01
C THR A 118 5.96 -19.40 -10.96
N GLN A 119 7.19 -19.41 -10.41
CA GLN A 119 8.36 -19.81 -11.18
C GLN A 119 8.20 -21.29 -11.52
N VAL A 120 7.74 -21.59 -12.73
CA VAL A 120 7.72 -22.95 -13.25
C VAL A 120 9.16 -23.31 -13.57
N TRP A 121 9.71 -24.29 -12.87
CA TRP A 121 10.99 -24.88 -13.23
C TRP A 121 10.85 -25.51 -14.61
N VAL A 122 11.47 -24.92 -15.62
CA VAL A 122 11.60 -25.54 -16.94
C VAL A 122 12.95 -26.27 -16.96
N PRO A 123 12.98 -27.60 -17.15
CA PRO A 123 14.24 -28.31 -17.34
C PRO A 123 14.98 -27.70 -18.53
N ARG A 124 16.27 -27.38 -18.37
CA ARG A 124 17.12 -26.99 -19.49
C ARG A 124 17.29 -28.22 -20.40
N THR A 125 16.43 -28.37 -21.40
CA THR A 125 16.72 -29.28 -22.51
C THR A 125 17.77 -28.64 -23.41
N ASN A 126 18.82 -29.43 -23.68
CA ASN A 126 20.02 -29.01 -24.38
C ASN A 126 19.70 -28.31 -25.70
N LEU A 127 20.16 -27.06 -25.83
CA LEU A 127 20.33 -26.41 -27.13
C LEU A 127 21.38 -27.24 -27.89
N ILE A 128 20.93 -28.12 -28.77
CA ILE A 128 21.80 -28.71 -29.79
C ILE A 128 22.26 -27.54 -30.66
N ARG A 129 23.52 -27.15 -30.48
CA ARG A 129 24.22 -26.19 -31.33
C ARG A 129 24.48 -26.89 -32.65
N GLU A 130 23.59 -26.73 -33.63
CA GLU A 130 23.90 -27.12 -35.01
C GLU A 130 25.00 -26.20 -35.53
N GLN A 131 26.21 -26.76 -35.63
CA GLN A 131 27.32 -26.23 -36.40
C GLN A 131 27.17 -26.79 -37.82
N ASN A 132 27.07 -25.91 -38.82
CA ASN A 132 27.16 -26.32 -40.22
C ASN A 132 28.54 -25.92 -40.80
N PRO A 133 29.33 -26.83 -41.43
CA PRO A 133 30.63 -26.50 -41.97
C PRO A 133 30.63 -26.19 -43.49
N SER A 134 31.45 -25.20 -43.88
CA SER A 134 32.24 -25.04 -45.12
C SER A 134 31.54 -25.07 -46.51
N GLY A 135 31.86 -24.21 -47.49
CA GLY A 135 33.02 -23.34 -47.65
C GLY A 135 33.10 -22.61 -49.01
N ALA A 136 34.33 -22.15 -49.31
CA ALA A 136 34.89 -21.57 -50.54
C ALA A 136 34.75 -20.05 -50.79
N ALA A 137 35.89 -19.35 -50.75
CA ALA A 137 36.16 -18.02 -51.30
C ALA A 137 36.78 -18.17 -52.73
N PRO A 138 36.94 -17.11 -53.59
CA PRO A 138 37.86 -15.99 -53.32
C PRO A 138 37.46 -14.57 -53.83
N VAL A 139 38.16 -13.58 -53.27
CA VAL A 139 38.26 -12.10 -53.50
C VAL A 139 38.87 -11.72 -54.88
N PRO A 140 38.98 -10.44 -55.39
CA PRO A 140 39.27 -9.17 -54.66
C PRO A 140 38.78 -7.78 -55.21
N GLY A 141 38.98 -6.71 -54.41
CA GLY A 141 39.19 -5.30 -54.82
C GLY A 141 38.04 -4.32 -54.50
N ARG A 142 38.21 -3.10 -53.95
CA ARG A 142 39.34 -2.16 -53.84
C ARG A 142 39.06 -1.07 -52.77
N THR A 143 40.14 -0.60 -52.14
CA THR A 143 40.49 0.55 -51.25
C THR A 143 39.53 1.77 -51.27
N SER A 144 39.24 2.51 -50.18
CA SER A 144 40.12 3.41 -49.38
C SER A 144 39.33 4.04 -48.18
N GLN A 145 39.89 4.07 -46.96
CA GLN A 145 40.38 5.27 -46.20
C GLN A 145 39.32 6.37 -45.94
N ASN A 146 39.11 7.01 -44.77
CA ASN A 146 39.94 7.30 -43.59
C ASN A 146 39.08 7.93 -42.44
N VAL A 147 39.50 7.68 -41.19
CA VAL A 147 39.80 8.62 -40.08
C VAL A 147 38.78 9.66 -39.55
N ALA A 148 38.47 9.49 -38.24
CA ALA A 148 38.30 10.44 -37.12
C ALA A 148 37.65 11.83 -37.31
N THR A 149 36.82 12.25 -36.34
CA THR A 149 37.21 13.13 -35.21
C THR A 149 35.98 13.58 -34.40
N GLN A 150 36.29 13.90 -33.15
CA GLN A 150 35.54 14.22 -31.94
C GLN A 150 34.94 15.65 -31.89
N ALA A 151 34.14 15.87 -30.84
CA ALA A 151 33.85 17.14 -30.11
C ALA A 151 32.79 18.10 -30.68
N ARG A 152 31.67 18.25 -29.95
CA ARG A 152 31.53 19.26 -28.88
C ARG A 152 30.31 18.98 -28.02
#